data_AF-A0A1I4EJ61-F1
#
_entry.id   AF-A0A1I4EJ61-F1
#
_cell.length_a   1.000
_cell.length_b   1.000
_cell.length_c   1.000
_cell.angle_alpha   90.00
_cell.angle_beta   90.00
_cell.angle_gamma   90.00
#
_symmetry.space_group_name_H-M   'P 1'
#
loop_
_entity.id
_entity.type
_entity.pdbx_description
1 polymer ?
#
loop_
_entity_poly.entity_id
_entity_poly.type
_entity_poly.pdbx_seq_one_letter_code
_entity_poly.pdbx_strand_id
1 'polypeptide(L)'
;MIYSMDDISLEINSLVYFSFGFTLDDNKNTIIERIINKAYNDAAMQGAFNTKLGDNKKMKDKASDAKNKVIAIMKSSMSELENSDFKKVDDYDTWNENICLEIKEAYKEINDDVMDRFSYGNSQKVLNMTIKYLFLISHLCTNSNSELRGIFDTISRYQNYLHVPIDSYIIDAIWIDTDIELPLKSNLKPDRNKKDYKVPSDYVVGWSNWDKDTYENVQKCLREYIKVKKVDPLTWEEKRWIEISKSRKGL
;
A
#
# COMPACT_ATOMS: atom_id res chain seq x y z
N MET A 1 33.85 19.48 -3.10
CA MET A 1 32.74 20.07 -2.32
C MET A 1 32.21 18.94 -1.46
N ILE A 2 32.50 18.96 -0.17
CA ILE A 2 32.00 17.96 0.78
C ILE A 2 30.75 18.60 1.38
N TYR A 3 29.57 18.06 1.04
CA TYR A 3 28.32 18.49 1.65
C TYR A 3 28.38 18.19 3.14
N SER A 4 27.96 19.15 3.97
CA SER A 4 27.81 18.93 5.40
C SER A 4 26.62 17.99 5.65
N MET A 5 26.58 17.36 6.82
CA MET A 5 25.44 16.51 7.22
C MET A 5 24.12 17.31 7.28
N ASP A 6 24.22 18.62 7.52
CA ASP A 6 23.11 19.57 7.52
C ASP A 6 22.58 19.87 6.12
N ASP A 7 23.45 19.87 5.10
CA ASP A 7 23.04 20.06 3.70
C ASP A 7 22.23 18.85 3.20
N ILE A 8 22.72 17.62 3.48
CA ILE A 8 22.02 16.36 3.16
C ILE A 8 20.62 16.32 3.80
N SER A 9 20.47 16.89 5.00
CA SER A 9 19.19 17.02 5.69
C SER A 9 18.21 17.91 4.91
N LEU A 10 18.67 19.03 4.33
CA LEU A 10 17.84 19.95 3.56
C LEU A 10 17.38 19.36 2.21
N GLU A 11 18.25 18.63 1.51
CA GLU A 11 17.85 17.99 0.24
C GLU A 11 16.85 16.85 0.46
N ILE A 12 17.04 16.05 1.52
CA ILE A 12 16.08 15.02 1.93
C ILE A 12 14.75 15.68 2.31
N ASN A 13 14.77 16.73 3.14
CA ASN A 13 13.57 17.49 3.49
C ASN A 13 12.83 18.00 2.25
N SER A 14 13.57 18.53 1.27
CA SER A 14 12.98 19.01 0.02
C SER A 14 12.32 17.87 -0.76
N LEU A 15 12.98 16.72 -0.91
CA LEU A 15 12.42 15.55 -1.60
C LEU A 15 11.17 15.01 -0.89
N VAL A 16 11.20 14.95 0.44
CA VAL A 16 10.05 14.54 1.27
C VAL A 16 8.89 15.52 1.11
N TYR A 17 9.17 16.82 1.14
CA TYR A 17 8.15 17.85 0.92
C TYR A 17 7.51 17.75 -0.46
N PHE A 18 8.30 17.55 -1.53
CA PHE A 18 7.75 17.35 -2.87
C PHE A 18 6.92 16.08 -3.00
N SER A 19 7.33 15.00 -2.32
CA SER A 19 6.69 13.68 -2.45
C SER A 19 5.44 13.54 -1.57
N PHE A 20 5.44 14.17 -0.39
CA PHE A 20 4.43 13.95 0.65
C PHE A 20 3.82 15.23 1.24
N GLY A 21 4.40 16.40 0.99
CA GLY A 21 3.86 17.69 1.45
C GLY A 21 4.10 18.00 2.93
N PHE A 22 5.20 17.50 3.50
CA PHE A 22 5.66 17.81 4.86
C PHE A 22 7.19 17.85 4.92
N THR A 23 7.76 18.45 5.96
CA THR A 23 9.20 18.33 6.28
C THR A 23 9.41 17.46 7.51
N LEU A 24 10.62 16.95 7.72
CA LEU A 24 10.95 16.06 8.82
C LEU A 24 10.90 16.74 10.21
N ASP A 25 10.87 18.07 10.21
CA ASP A 25 10.68 18.91 11.40
C ASP A 25 9.20 19.05 11.79
N ASP A 26 8.26 18.65 10.92
CA ASP A 26 6.85 18.59 11.26
C ASP A 26 6.62 17.55 12.38
N ASN A 27 5.64 17.82 13.25
CA ASN A 27 5.31 16.89 14.33
C ASN A 27 4.77 15.55 13.76
N LYS A 28 4.95 14.47 14.53
CA LYS A 28 4.54 13.11 14.14
C LYS A 28 3.09 13.01 13.62
N ASN A 29 2.13 13.68 14.26
CA ASN A 29 0.73 13.59 13.85
C ASN A 29 0.50 14.21 12.47
N THR A 30 1.13 15.34 12.18
CA THR A 30 1.11 15.97 10.86
C THR A 30 1.73 15.05 9.80
N ILE A 31 2.87 14.43 10.10
CA ILE A 31 3.54 13.49 9.20
C ILE A 31 2.64 12.28 8.90
N ILE A 32 2.09 11.62 9.92
CA ILE A 32 1.20 10.45 9.77
C ILE A 32 -0.01 10.83 8.91
N GLU A 33 -0.66 11.97 9.19
CA GLU A 33 -1.80 12.42 8.41
C GLU A 33 -1.47 12.65 6.93
N ARG A 34 -0.32 13.26 6.63
CA ARG A 34 0.12 13.50 5.26
C ARG A 34 0.45 12.20 4.52
N ILE A 35 1.08 11.25 5.20
CA ILE A 35 1.35 9.91 4.67
C ILE A 35 0.06 9.16 4.37
N ILE A 36 -0.92 9.15 5.30
CA ILE A 36 -2.22 8.52 5.07
C ILE A 36 -2.91 9.16 3.86
N ASN A 37 -2.91 10.49 3.77
CA ASN A 37 -3.50 11.19 2.61
C ASN A 37 -2.80 10.83 1.30
N LYS A 38 -1.47 10.72 1.29
CA LYS A 38 -0.70 10.31 0.12
C LYS A 38 -1.03 8.87 -0.29
N ALA A 39 -1.00 7.93 0.65
CA ALA A 39 -1.34 6.54 0.42
C ALA A 39 -2.77 6.37 -0.08
N TYR A 40 -3.73 7.09 0.52
CA TYR A 40 -5.11 7.14 0.03
C TYR A 40 -5.17 7.64 -1.41
N ASN A 41 -4.49 8.73 -1.74
CA ASN A 41 -4.49 9.26 -3.10
C ASN A 41 -3.87 8.26 -4.09
N ASP A 42 -2.76 7.61 -3.75
CA ASP A 42 -2.13 6.63 -4.64
C ASP A 42 -2.97 5.36 -4.84
N ALA A 43 -3.71 4.94 -3.81
CA ALA A 43 -4.60 3.78 -3.85
C ALA A 43 -5.96 4.08 -4.51
N ALA A 44 -6.54 5.25 -4.25
CA ALA A 44 -7.91 5.59 -4.63
C ALA A 44 -8.02 6.50 -5.88
N MET A 45 -6.93 7.17 -6.30
CA MET A 45 -6.92 8.06 -7.48
C MET A 45 -6.41 7.41 -8.76
N GLN A 46 -6.49 6.08 -8.91
CA GLN A 46 -6.35 5.49 -10.23
C GLN A 46 -7.59 5.75 -11.09
N GLY A 47 -7.84 7.04 -11.41
CA GLY A 47 -8.71 7.57 -12.47
C GLY A 47 -10.18 7.16 -12.45
N ALA A 48 -10.45 5.87 -12.56
CA ALA A 48 -11.76 5.27 -12.76
C ALA A 48 -12.80 5.70 -11.71
N PHE A 49 -12.48 5.66 -10.41
CA PHE A 49 -13.48 5.99 -9.39
C PHE A 49 -13.88 7.47 -9.45
N ASN A 50 -12.92 8.39 -9.37
CA ASN A 50 -13.20 9.83 -9.39
C ASN A 50 -13.74 10.33 -10.74
N THR A 51 -13.28 9.77 -11.86
CA THR A 51 -13.85 10.07 -13.19
C THR A 51 -15.31 9.62 -13.27
N LYS A 52 -15.68 8.50 -12.64
CA LYS A 52 -17.06 7.98 -12.64
C LYS A 52 -18.02 8.74 -11.74
N LEU A 53 -17.53 9.41 -10.69
CA LEU A 53 -18.35 10.34 -9.91
C LEU A 53 -18.86 11.51 -10.78
N GLY A 54 -18.20 11.79 -11.91
CA GLY A 54 -18.59 12.81 -12.87
C GLY A 54 -18.67 14.19 -12.22
N ASP A 55 -19.68 14.99 -12.59
CA ASP A 55 -19.99 16.28 -11.96
C ASP A 55 -21.12 16.23 -10.94
N ASN A 56 -21.49 15.04 -10.49
CA ASN A 56 -22.54 14.87 -9.49
C ASN A 56 -22.04 15.35 -8.11
N LYS A 57 -22.41 16.58 -7.74
CA LYS A 57 -22.01 17.21 -6.48
C LYS A 57 -22.34 16.33 -5.26
N LYS A 58 -23.53 15.73 -5.21
CA LYS A 58 -23.93 14.85 -4.10
C LYS A 58 -22.99 13.64 -3.95
N MET A 59 -22.55 13.06 -5.07
CA MET A 59 -21.61 11.93 -5.05
C MET A 59 -20.19 12.36 -4.68
N LYS A 60 -19.75 13.55 -5.11
CA LYS A 60 -18.48 14.14 -4.66
C LYS A 60 -18.49 14.42 -3.15
N ASP A 61 -19.59 14.95 -2.62
CA ASP A 61 -19.75 15.21 -1.19
C ASP A 61 -19.71 13.90 -0.39
N LYS A 62 -20.49 12.88 -0.80
CA LYS A 62 -20.41 11.53 -0.20
C LYS A 62 -19.00 10.95 -0.24
N ALA A 63 -18.30 11.06 -1.37
CA ALA A 63 -16.93 10.56 -1.51
C ALA A 63 -15.93 11.31 -0.63
N SER A 64 -16.12 12.61 -0.44
CA SER A 64 -15.36 13.42 0.52
C SER A 64 -15.61 12.96 1.95
N ASP A 65 -16.86 12.69 2.33
CA ASP A 65 -17.22 12.18 3.66
C ASP A 65 -16.63 10.78 3.90
N ALA A 66 -16.72 9.89 2.91
CA ALA A 66 -16.10 8.56 2.97
C ALA A 66 -14.58 8.65 3.12
N LYS A 67 -13.93 9.55 2.36
CA LYS A 67 -12.50 9.83 2.53
C LYS A 67 -12.18 10.27 3.95
N ASN A 68 -12.91 11.23 4.50
CA ASN A 68 -12.68 11.72 5.87
C ASN A 68 -12.82 10.60 6.91
N LYS A 69 -13.81 9.72 6.76
CA LYS A 69 -13.95 8.51 7.59
C LYS A 69 -12.73 7.60 7.47
N VAL A 70 -12.25 7.32 6.25
CA VAL A 70 -11.03 6.51 6.03
C VAL A 70 -9.80 7.15 6.68
N ILE A 71 -9.60 8.46 6.56
CA ILE A 71 -8.49 9.14 7.22
C ILE A 71 -8.58 8.97 8.75
N ALA A 72 -9.78 9.07 9.34
CA ALA A 72 -9.99 8.87 10.77
C ALA A 72 -9.71 7.42 11.22
N ILE A 73 -10.24 6.43 10.48
CA ILE A 73 -9.98 4.99 10.72
C ILE A 73 -8.48 4.72 10.68
N MET A 74 -7.80 5.21 9.65
CA MET A 74 -6.35 5.04 9.48
C MET A 74 -5.55 5.69 10.60
N LYS A 75 -5.92 6.89 11.06
CA LYS A 75 -5.27 7.54 12.22
C LYS A 75 -5.41 6.70 13.49
N SER A 76 -6.61 6.19 13.78
CA SER A 76 -6.84 5.28 14.92
C SER A 76 -5.99 4.01 14.79
N SER A 77 -6.02 3.41 13.60
CA SER A 77 -5.27 2.18 13.28
C SER A 77 -3.77 2.34 13.49
N MET A 78 -3.18 3.48 13.11
CA MET A 78 -1.74 3.72 13.34
C MET A 78 -1.41 3.86 14.84
N SER A 79 -2.30 4.48 15.61
CA SER A 79 -2.17 4.53 17.08
C SER A 79 -2.28 3.12 17.70
N GLU A 80 -3.22 2.30 17.22
CA GLU A 80 -3.38 0.91 17.66
C GLU A 80 -2.15 0.05 17.31
N LEU A 81 -1.58 0.22 16.12
CA LEU A 81 -0.37 -0.48 15.69
C LEU A 81 0.80 -0.19 16.64
N GLU A 82 0.99 1.06 17.06
CA GLU A 82 2.05 1.44 18.02
C GLU A 82 1.88 0.81 19.40
N ASN A 83 0.63 0.63 19.82
CA ASN A 83 0.28 0.03 21.12
C ASN A 83 0.04 -1.48 21.04
N SER A 84 0.18 -2.07 19.84
CA SER A 84 -0.08 -3.48 19.61
C SER A 84 1.01 -4.38 20.21
N ASP A 85 0.63 -5.63 20.46
CA ASP A 85 1.53 -6.69 20.91
C ASP A 85 1.20 -8.00 20.19
N PHE A 86 1.25 -7.96 18.85
CA PHE A 86 0.94 -9.12 17.99
C PHE A 86 1.91 -10.27 18.30
N LYS A 87 1.37 -11.42 18.70
CA LYS A 87 2.17 -12.59 19.11
C LYS A 87 2.43 -13.53 17.95
N LYS A 88 1.53 -13.53 16.97
CA LYS A 88 1.62 -14.35 15.76
C LYS A 88 1.07 -13.59 14.56
N VAL A 89 1.41 -14.10 13.38
CA VAL A 89 0.98 -13.51 12.10
C VAL A 89 -0.54 -13.41 11.99
N ASP A 90 -1.28 -14.39 12.51
CA ASP A 90 -2.75 -14.35 12.50
C ASP A 90 -3.32 -13.15 13.27
N ASP A 91 -2.63 -12.67 14.30
CA ASP A 91 -3.08 -11.51 15.09
C ASP A 91 -2.98 -10.24 14.24
N TYR A 92 -1.88 -10.10 13.48
CA TYR A 92 -1.69 -9.02 12.53
C TYR A 92 -2.68 -9.13 11.36
N ASP A 93 -2.87 -10.33 10.81
CA ASP A 93 -3.78 -10.57 9.69
C ASP A 93 -5.22 -10.22 10.09
N THR A 94 -5.65 -10.57 11.32
CA THR A 94 -6.96 -10.18 11.86
C THR A 94 -7.10 -8.66 12.02
N TRP A 95 -6.07 -7.99 12.55
CA TRP A 95 -6.07 -6.53 12.67
C TRP A 95 -6.15 -5.85 11.29
N ASN A 96 -5.37 -6.33 10.33
CA ASN A 96 -5.34 -5.84 8.96
C ASN A 96 -6.70 -6.02 8.27
N GLU A 97 -7.32 -7.19 8.43
CA GLU A 97 -8.65 -7.51 7.89
C GLU A 97 -9.70 -6.54 8.43
N ASN A 98 -9.77 -6.36 9.75
CA ASN A 98 -10.77 -5.50 10.39
C ASN A 98 -10.71 -4.07 9.84
N ILE A 99 -9.51 -3.50 9.72
CA ILE A 99 -9.31 -2.16 9.15
C ILE A 99 -9.76 -2.12 7.70
N CYS A 100 -9.40 -3.13 6.90
CA CYS A 100 -9.81 -3.18 5.49
C CYS A 100 -11.34 -3.26 5.34
N LEU A 101 -12.02 -3.99 6.22
CA LEU A 101 -13.48 -4.05 6.26
C LEU A 101 -14.11 -2.72 6.68
N GLU A 102 -13.56 -2.04 7.69
CA GLU A 102 -14.02 -0.71 8.12
C GLU A 102 -13.85 0.35 7.03
N ILE A 103 -12.69 0.38 6.36
CA ILE A 103 -12.44 1.28 5.23
C ILE A 103 -13.44 1.01 4.10
N LYS A 104 -13.69 -0.26 3.76
CA LYS A 104 -14.66 -0.63 2.73
C LYS A 104 -16.08 -0.20 3.12
N GLU A 105 -16.47 -0.38 4.37
CA GLU A 105 -17.80 0.01 4.88
C GLU A 105 -18.00 1.53 4.80
N ALA A 106 -16.95 2.33 4.99
CA ALA A 106 -17.01 3.78 4.81
C ALA A 106 -17.48 4.22 3.41
N TYR A 107 -17.33 3.35 2.40
CA TYR A 107 -17.75 3.59 1.01
C TYR A 107 -19.07 2.93 0.61
N LYS A 108 -19.75 2.20 1.51
CA LYS A 108 -20.97 1.44 1.20
C LYS A 108 -22.05 2.28 0.51
N GLU A 109 -22.32 3.47 1.03
CA GLU A 109 -23.34 4.39 0.49
C GLU A 109 -23.04 4.92 -0.92
N ILE A 110 -21.80 4.77 -1.41
CA ILE A 110 -21.38 5.16 -2.76
C ILE A 110 -21.30 3.93 -3.66
N ASN A 111 -20.87 2.80 -3.10
CA ASN A 111 -20.71 1.54 -3.81
C ASN A 111 -22.03 0.99 -4.35
N ASP A 112 -23.14 1.24 -3.65
CA ASP A 112 -24.48 0.86 -4.13
C ASP A 112 -24.87 1.62 -5.42
N ASP A 113 -24.30 2.81 -5.62
CA ASP A 113 -24.63 3.72 -6.73
C ASP A 113 -23.61 3.65 -7.90
N VAL A 114 -22.49 2.90 -7.78
CA VAL A 114 -21.36 2.95 -8.73
C VAL A 114 -20.92 1.55 -9.21
N MET A 115 -20.85 1.37 -10.53
CA MET A 115 -20.47 0.11 -11.19
C MET A 115 -19.05 -0.39 -10.84
N ASP A 116 -18.11 0.52 -10.56
CA ASP A 116 -16.74 0.22 -10.10
C ASP A 116 -16.58 0.64 -8.64
N ARG A 117 -17.19 -0.15 -7.76
CA ARG A 117 -17.19 0.05 -6.31
C ARG A 117 -15.78 0.11 -5.71
N PHE A 118 -15.64 0.89 -4.65
CA PHE A 118 -14.50 0.81 -3.74
C PHE A 118 -14.47 -0.57 -3.08
N SER A 119 -13.45 -1.38 -3.38
CA SER A 119 -13.39 -2.79 -2.99
C SER A 119 -12.50 -3.06 -1.77
N TYR A 120 -12.42 -4.33 -1.38
CA TYR A 120 -11.41 -4.80 -0.41
C TYR A 120 -9.97 -4.57 -0.92
N GLY A 121 -9.72 -4.83 -2.21
CA GLY A 121 -8.46 -4.53 -2.88
C GLY A 121 -8.02 -3.06 -2.78
N ASN A 122 -8.94 -2.11 -2.80
CA ASN A 122 -8.61 -0.69 -2.54
C ASN A 122 -8.27 -0.47 -1.06
N SER A 123 -9.05 -1.06 -0.15
CA SER A 123 -8.89 -0.93 1.29
C SER A 123 -7.51 -1.41 1.76
N GLN A 124 -7.11 -2.63 1.34
CA GLN A 124 -5.78 -3.16 1.67
C GLN A 124 -4.65 -2.30 1.10
N LYS A 125 -4.83 -1.71 -0.10
CA LYS A 125 -3.80 -0.89 -0.71
C LYS A 125 -3.58 0.40 0.08
N VAL A 126 -4.64 1.06 0.54
CA VAL A 126 -4.54 2.25 1.41
C VAL A 126 -3.74 1.92 2.67
N LEU A 127 -4.09 0.82 3.35
CA LEU A 127 -3.44 0.40 4.60
C LEU A 127 -1.96 0.05 4.37
N ASN A 128 -1.68 -0.84 3.43
CA ASN A 128 -0.34 -1.35 3.20
C ASN A 128 0.61 -0.26 2.63
N MET A 129 0.10 0.64 1.78
CA MET A 129 0.89 1.78 1.31
C MET A 129 1.19 2.77 2.43
N THR A 130 0.26 2.99 3.36
CA THR A 130 0.50 3.83 4.54
C THR A 130 1.63 3.26 5.39
N ILE A 131 1.59 1.96 5.69
CA ILE A 131 2.65 1.28 6.48
C ILE A 131 3.99 1.35 5.75
N LYS A 132 4.02 1.08 4.43
CA LYS A 132 5.24 1.21 3.61
C LYS A 132 5.83 2.62 3.67
N TYR A 133 5.01 3.65 3.50
CA TYR A 133 5.48 5.04 3.55
C TYR A 133 5.96 5.45 4.94
N LEU A 134 5.28 5.01 5.99
CA LEU A 134 5.77 5.21 7.36
C LEU A 134 7.11 4.52 7.57
N PHE A 135 7.28 3.28 7.10
CA PHE A 135 8.55 2.56 7.19
C PHE A 135 9.67 3.32 6.46
N LEU A 136 9.45 3.71 5.20
CA LEU A 136 10.44 4.43 4.39
C LEU A 136 10.87 5.75 5.03
N ILE A 137 9.90 6.59 5.41
CA ILE A 137 10.17 7.90 6.02
C ILE A 137 10.83 7.73 7.39
N SER A 138 10.33 6.83 8.22
CA SER A 138 10.91 6.59 9.53
C SER A 138 12.35 6.06 9.43
N HIS A 139 12.63 5.18 8.47
CA HIS A 139 13.98 4.66 8.21
C HIS A 139 14.97 5.75 7.79
N LEU A 140 14.59 6.60 6.82
CA LEU A 140 15.41 7.70 6.31
C LEU A 140 15.77 8.73 7.40
N CYS A 141 14.94 8.84 8.43
CA CYS A 141 14.96 9.98 9.35
C CYS A 141 15.19 9.57 10.81
N THR A 142 15.55 8.30 11.05
CA THR A 142 15.76 7.73 12.39
C THR A 142 16.77 8.49 13.26
N ASN A 143 17.68 9.26 12.66
CA ASN A 143 18.71 10.04 13.37
C ASN A 143 18.30 11.50 13.65
N SER A 144 17.22 11.99 13.03
CA SER A 144 16.81 13.41 13.10
C SER A 144 15.52 13.61 13.89
N ASN A 145 14.67 12.59 14.04
CA ASN A 145 13.40 12.69 14.74
C ASN A 145 13.13 11.43 15.59
N SER A 146 13.19 11.58 16.92
CA SER A 146 13.02 10.47 17.87
C SER A 146 11.61 9.87 17.87
N GLU A 147 10.57 10.64 17.52
CA GLU A 147 9.20 10.12 17.39
C GLU A 147 9.08 9.22 16.17
N LEU A 148 9.69 9.60 15.05
CA LEU A 148 9.78 8.75 13.85
C LEU A 148 10.59 7.49 14.12
N ARG A 149 11.61 7.55 14.97
CA ARG A 149 12.33 6.35 15.41
C ARG A 149 11.40 5.35 16.10
N GLY A 150 10.49 5.81 16.96
CA GLY A 150 9.49 4.94 17.59
C GLY A 150 8.55 4.25 16.58
N ILE A 151 8.18 4.95 15.50
CA ILE A 151 7.41 4.36 14.39
C ILE A 151 8.24 3.29 13.67
N PHE A 152 9.50 3.58 13.36
CA PHE A 152 10.40 2.63 12.71
C PHE A 152 10.54 1.36 13.54
N ASP A 153 10.79 1.49 14.84
CA ASP A 153 10.97 0.35 15.75
C ASP A 153 9.66 -0.48 15.86
N THR A 154 8.50 0.18 15.85
CA THR A 154 7.18 -0.47 15.84
C THR A 154 6.98 -1.30 14.58
N ILE A 155 7.18 -0.70 13.40
CA ILE A 155 6.97 -1.41 12.13
C ILE A 155 8.01 -2.53 11.96
N SER A 156 9.27 -2.27 12.33
CA SER A 156 10.36 -3.24 12.26
C SER A 156 10.12 -4.46 13.14
N ARG A 157 9.47 -4.29 14.30
CA ARG A 157 9.05 -5.40 15.18
C ARG A 157 8.16 -6.41 14.44
N TYR A 158 7.30 -5.92 13.55
CA TYR A 158 6.32 -6.72 12.83
C TYR A 158 6.67 -6.92 11.35
N GLN A 159 7.89 -6.58 10.92
CA GLN A 159 8.28 -6.57 9.49
C GLN A 159 7.91 -7.86 8.75
N ASN A 160 8.08 -9.02 9.40
CA ASN A 160 7.78 -10.34 8.82
C ASN A 160 6.29 -10.70 8.78
N TYR A 161 5.43 -9.92 9.46
CA TYR A 161 3.98 -10.11 9.46
C TYR A 161 3.29 -9.24 8.40
N LEU A 162 3.94 -8.15 8.02
CA LEU A 162 3.39 -7.16 7.10
C LEU A 162 2.94 -7.77 5.78
N HIS A 163 1.84 -7.23 5.27
CA HIS A 163 1.36 -7.50 3.92
C HIS A 163 2.17 -6.70 2.90
N VAL A 164 2.43 -7.32 1.75
CA VAL A 164 3.04 -6.64 0.60
C VAL A 164 1.98 -5.75 -0.08
N PRO A 165 2.22 -4.45 -0.30
CA PRO A 165 1.29 -3.61 -1.06
C PRO A 165 1.13 -4.08 -2.52
N ILE A 166 0.09 -4.86 -2.83
CA ILE A 166 -0.11 -5.40 -4.19
C ILE A 166 -0.50 -4.29 -5.18
N ASP A 167 0.23 -4.18 -6.29
CA ASP A 167 -0.18 -3.43 -7.48
C ASP A 167 0.18 -4.20 -8.76
N SER A 168 0.04 -3.58 -9.92
CA SER A 168 0.36 -4.22 -11.20
C SER A 168 1.84 -4.62 -11.33
N TYR A 169 2.78 -3.88 -10.74
CA TYR A 169 4.20 -4.22 -10.76
C TYR A 169 4.49 -5.41 -9.85
N ILE A 170 3.84 -5.46 -8.69
CA ILE A 170 3.96 -6.60 -7.78
C ILE A 170 3.27 -7.85 -8.33
N ILE A 171 2.15 -7.71 -9.05
CA ILE A 171 1.53 -8.82 -9.77
C ILE A 171 2.51 -9.41 -10.79
N ASP A 172 3.20 -8.57 -11.58
CA ASP A 172 4.23 -9.03 -12.52
C ASP A 172 5.37 -9.74 -11.78
N ALA A 173 5.83 -9.19 -10.66
CA ALA A 173 6.88 -9.81 -9.85
C ALA A 173 6.46 -11.20 -9.34
N ILE A 174 5.25 -11.32 -8.76
CA ILE A 174 4.70 -12.61 -8.29
C ILE A 174 4.64 -13.60 -9.45
N TRP A 175 4.17 -13.17 -10.61
CA TRP A 175 4.04 -14.01 -11.80
C TRP A 175 5.39 -14.55 -12.31
N ILE A 176 6.44 -13.73 -12.25
CA ILE A 176 7.78 -14.07 -12.75
C ILE A 176 8.56 -14.94 -11.74
N ASP A 177 8.46 -14.59 -10.47
CA ASP A 177 9.33 -15.13 -9.42
C ASP A 177 8.80 -16.39 -8.73
N THR A 178 7.50 -16.65 -8.87
CA THR A 178 6.79 -17.61 -8.04
C THR A 178 5.79 -18.45 -8.84
N ASP A 179 5.31 -19.52 -8.23
CA ASP A 179 4.22 -20.35 -8.75
C ASP A 179 2.87 -20.04 -8.07
N ILE A 180 2.76 -18.89 -7.41
CA ILE A 180 1.52 -18.47 -6.74
C ILE A 180 0.41 -18.28 -7.78
N GLU A 181 -0.75 -18.86 -7.49
CA GLU A 181 -1.93 -18.72 -8.34
C GLU A 181 -2.51 -17.31 -8.22
N LEU A 182 -2.70 -16.66 -9.37
CA LEU A 182 -3.25 -15.32 -9.48
C LEU A 182 -4.62 -15.37 -10.18
N PRO A 183 -5.58 -14.52 -9.78
CA PRO A 183 -6.92 -14.54 -10.36
C PRO A 183 -6.87 -14.05 -11.81
N LEU A 184 -7.01 -14.95 -12.79
CA LEU A 184 -6.98 -14.60 -14.21
C LEU A 184 -8.30 -13.99 -14.69
N LYS A 185 -8.24 -13.12 -15.69
CA LYS A 185 -9.45 -12.62 -16.37
C LYS A 185 -10.09 -13.75 -17.18
N SER A 186 -11.41 -13.89 -17.09
CA SER A 186 -12.21 -14.99 -17.66
C SER A 186 -12.12 -15.14 -19.20
N ASN A 187 -11.73 -14.07 -19.90
CA ASN A 187 -11.64 -14.02 -21.36
C ASN A 187 -10.26 -14.39 -21.93
N LEU A 188 -9.33 -14.88 -21.10
CA LEU A 188 -7.96 -15.17 -21.50
C LEU A 188 -7.71 -16.68 -21.39
N LYS A 189 -7.38 -17.32 -22.51
CA LYS A 189 -6.84 -18.68 -22.54
C LYS A 189 -5.31 -18.58 -22.40
N PRO A 190 -4.71 -18.93 -21.26
CA PRO A 190 -3.25 -18.97 -21.15
C PRO A 190 -2.74 -20.23 -21.86
N ASP A 191 -2.70 -20.19 -23.19
CA ASP A 191 -2.10 -21.25 -24.04
C ASP A 191 -0.59 -21.00 -24.29
N ARG A 192 0.01 -20.05 -23.54
CA ARG A 192 1.42 -19.63 -23.70
C ARG A 192 2.19 -19.81 -22.40
N ASN A 193 3.51 -20.00 -22.50
CA ASN A 193 4.34 -20.09 -21.32
C ASN A 193 4.23 -18.79 -20.50
N LYS A 194 4.17 -18.90 -19.16
CA LYS A 194 4.11 -17.74 -18.24
C LYS A 194 5.16 -16.66 -18.55
N LYS A 195 6.31 -17.05 -19.11
CA LYS A 195 7.46 -16.20 -19.45
C LYS A 195 7.29 -15.37 -20.73
N ASP A 196 6.28 -15.66 -21.54
CA ASP A 196 6.06 -14.99 -22.83
C ASP A 196 5.26 -13.68 -22.68
N TYR A 197 4.77 -13.39 -21.48
CA TYR A 197 3.97 -12.21 -21.19
C TYR A 197 4.86 -11.03 -20.78
N LYS A 198 4.87 -10.00 -21.63
CA LYS A 198 5.62 -8.76 -21.40
C LYS A 198 5.10 -7.94 -20.22
N VAL A 199 3.80 -8.00 -19.97
CA VAL A 199 3.12 -7.35 -18.82
C VAL A 199 2.06 -8.32 -18.26
N PRO A 200 2.46 -9.30 -17.42
CA PRO A 200 1.54 -10.30 -16.87
C PRO A 200 0.29 -9.73 -16.19
N SER A 201 0.39 -8.57 -15.54
CA SER A 201 -0.72 -7.93 -14.84
C SER A 201 -1.91 -7.59 -15.74
N ASP A 202 -1.71 -7.48 -17.06
CA ASP A 202 -2.81 -7.26 -18.01
C ASP A 202 -3.75 -8.47 -18.12
N TYR A 203 -3.28 -9.65 -17.69
CA TYR A 203 -4.01 -10.92 -17.74
C TYR A 203 -4.65 -11.31 -16.41
N VAL A 204 -4.24 -10.63 -15.34
CA VAL A 204 -4.74 -10.84 -13.98
C VAL A 204 -5.87 -9.84 -13.71
N VAL A 205 -6.91 -10.26 -12.99
CA VAL A 205 -7.92 -9.35 -12.46
C VAL A 205 -7.20 -8.24 -11.71
N GLY A 206 -7.55 -6.97 -11.98
CA GLY A 206 -6.88 -5.85 -11.33
C GLY A 206 -6.94 -5.99 -9.80
N TRP A 207 -5.83 -5.72 -9.12
CA TRP A 207 -5.71 -5.83 -7.65
C TRP A 207 -6.81 -5.06 -6.91
N SER A 208 -7.27 -3.94 -7.50
CA SER A 208 -8.38 -3.12 -6.99
C SER A 208 -9.74 -3.81 -7.05
N ASN A 209 -9.85 -5.01 -7.63
CA ASN A 209 -11.07 -5.80 -7.70
C ASN A 209 -10.96 -7.13 -6.94
N TRP A 210 -9.83 -7.40 -6.28
CA TRP A 210 -9.69 -8.63 -5.50
C TRP A 210 -10.61 -8.60 -4.29
N ASP A 211 -11.28 -9.72 -4.05
CA ASP A 211 -11.98 -9.96 -2.80
C ASP A 211 -11.00 -10.31 -1.67
N LYS A 212 -11.55 -10.45 -0.47
CA LYS A 212 -10.80 -10.76 0.74
C LYS A 212 -10.03 -12.07 0.58
N ASP A 213 -10.73 -13.15 0.26
CA ASP A 213 -10.15 -14.50 0.24
C ASP A 213 -9.03 -14.64 -0.79
N THR A 214 -9.23 -14.08 -1.98
CA THR A 214 -8.20 -14.06 -3.04
C THR A 214 -6.97 -13.32 -2.57
N TYR A 215 -7.16 -12.13 -1.99
CA TYR A 215 -6.06 -11.31 -1.50
C TYR A 215 -5.28 -12.00 -0.36
N GLU A 216 -5.98 -12.55 0.64
CA GLU A 216 -5.35 -13.19 1.79
C GLU A 216 -4.60 -14.46 1.39
N ASN A 217 -5.15 -15.24 0.46
CA ASN A 217 -4.46 -16.41 -0.07
C ASN A 217 -3.16 -16.03 -0.79
N VAL A 218 -3.17 -14.97 -1.61
CA VAL A 218 -1.97 -14.46 -2.28
C VAL A 218 -0.96 -13.95 -1.26
N GLN A 219 -1.37 -13.16 -0.25
CA GLN A 219 -0.48 -12.65 0.80
C GLN A 219 0.17 -13.79 1.58
N LYS A 220 -0.61 -14.79 1.98
CA LYS A 220 -0.10 -15.96 2.71
C LYS A 220 0.95 -16.71 1.91
N CYS A 221 0.66 -17.03 0.65
CA CYS A 221 1.59 -17.73 -0.22
C CYS A 221 2.86 -16.89 -0.48
N LEU A 222 2.70 -15.59 -0.68
CA LEU A 222 3.82 -14.67 -0.94
C LEU A 222 4.71 -14.53 0.29
N ARG A 223 4.13 -14.44 1.48
CA ARG A 223 4.87 -14.38 2.76
C ARG A 223 5.72 -15.64 2.95
N GLU A 224 5.19 -16.83 2.68
CA GLU A 224 5.96 -18.08 2.76
C GLU A 224 7.10 -18.11 1.73
N TYR A 225 6.87 -17.66 0.50
CA TYR A 225 7.91 -17.51 -0.51
C TYR A 225 9.04 -16.57 -0.03
N ILE A 226 8.67 -15.39 0.47
CA ILE A 226 9.59 -14.35 0.95
C ILE A 226 10.41 -14.86 2.14
N LYS A 227 9.77 -15.58 3.07
CA LYS A 227 10.43 -16.22 4.21
C LYS A 227 11.50 -17.22 3.79
N VAL A 228 11.26 -18.01 2.74
CA VAL A 228 12.27 -18.92 2.17
C VAL A 228 13.45 -18.15 1.58
N LYS A 229 13.21 -16.96 1.02
CA LYS A 229 14.27 -16.06 0.52
C LYS A 229 15.03 -15.31 1.62
N LYS A 230 14.62 -15.43 2.88
CA LYS A 230 15.25 -14.79 4.05
C LYS A 230 15.34 -13.26 3.91
N VAL A 231 14.29 -12.66 3.37
CA VAL A 231 14.08 -11.20 3.31
C VAL A 231 12.71 -10.89 3.91
N ASP A 232 12.50 -9.66 4.38
CA ASP A 232 11.18 -9.23 4.85
C ASP A 232 10.29 -8.78 3.67
N PRO A 233 8.95 -8.76 3.86
CA PRO A 233 7.96 -8.30 2.88
C PRO A 233 8.25 -6.96 2.22
N LEU A 234 8.62 -5.92 2.99
CA LEU A 234 8.82 -4.57 2.44
C LEU A 234 10.12 -4.51 1.61
N THR A 235 11.21 -5.08 2.10
CA THR A 235 12.47 -5.15 1.34
C THR A 235 12.30 -5.96 0.05
N TRP A 236 11.54 -7.05 0.07
CA TRP A 236 11.24 -7.82 -1.14
C TRP A 236 10.45 -6.99 -2.14
N GLU A 237 9.37 -6.35 -1.67
CA GLU A 237 8.51 -5.50 -2.48
C GLU A 237 9.30 -4.36 -3.14
N GLU A 238 10.11 -3.62 -2.39
CA GLU A 238 10.86 -2.49 -2.90
C GLU A 238 11.82 -2.89 -4.03
N LYS A 239 12.58 -3.96 -3.82
CA LYS A 239 13.52 -4.48 -4.83
C LYS A 239 12.79 -4.87 -6.11
N ARG A 240 11.72 -5.67 -5.98
CA ARG A 240 10.98 -6.15 -7.15
C ARG A 240 10.23 -5.04 -7.86
N TRP A 241 9.63 -4.11 -7.11
CA TRP A 241 8.97 -2.96 -7.70
C TRP A 241 9.95 -2.14 -8.55
N ILE A 242 11.16 -1.85 -8.06
CA ILE A 242 12.19 -1.12 -8.80
C ILE A 242 12.64 -1.88 -10.06
N GLU A 243 12.87 -3.19 -9.94
CA GLU A 243 13.30 -4.03 -11.07
C GLU A 243 12.24 -4.10 -12.18
N ILE A 244 10.98 -4.37 -11.82
CA ILE A 244 9.87 -4.41 -12.78
C ILE A 244 9.59 -3.00 -13.34
N SER A 245 9.70 -1.94 -12.53
CA SER A 245 9.52 -0.57 -13.01
C SER A 245 10.57 -0.18 -14.06
N LYS A 246 11.83 -0.58 -13.87
CA LYS A 246 12.90 -0.39 -14.86
C LYS A 246 12.65 -1.22 -16.12
N SER A 247 12.25 -2.47 -15.99
CA SER A 247 11.99 -3.32 -17.16
C SER A 247 10.82 -2.81 -18.00
N ARG A 248 9.77 -2.27 -17.36
CA ARG A 248 8.63 -1.65 -18.05
C ARG A 248 8.99 -0.33 -18.76
N LYS A 249 9.93 0.46 -18.24
CA LYS A 249 10.41 1.72 -18.84
C LYS A 249 11.38 1.51 -20.00
N GLY A 250 12.02 0.35 -20.11
CA GLY A 250 12.85 -0.04 -21.26
C GLY A 250 12.06 -0.55 -22.47
N LEU A 251 10.76 -0.25 -22.51
CA LEU A 251 9.80 -0.59 -23.57
C LEU A 251 9.31 0.69 -24.25
#